data_AF-A0A2I0HFE6-F1
#
_entry.id   AF-A0A2I0HFE6-F1
#
_cell.length_a   1.000
_cell.length_b   1.000
_cell.length_c   1.000
_cell.angle_alpha   90.00
_cell.angle_beta   90.00
_cell.angle_gamma   90.00
#
_symmetry.space_group_name_H-M   'P 1'
#
loop_
_entity.id
_entity.type
_entity.pdbx_description
1 polymer ?
#
loop_
_entity_poly.entity_id
_entity_poly.type
_entity_poly.pdbx_seq_one_letter_code
_entity_poly.pdbx_strand_id
1 'polypeptide(L)'
;MTGSSEVRSDDEPLTPIGRLLFQEEFAHVVHCALGMKHPIDVEAVKASIKDSIMVKHPRFCSLLVRDRHGVERWRRTEIDINRHFVIVNERVAGSEDDEAA
;
A
#
# COMPACT_ATOMS: atom_id res chain seq x y z
N MET A 1 24.46 7.79 0.93
CA MET A 1 25.03 6.71 0.10
C MET A 1 23.92 6.14 -0.75
N THR A 2 23.80 6.62 -2.00
CA THR A 2 22.77 6.20 -2.94
C THR A 2 23.12 4.81 -3.48
N GLY A 3 22.44 3.78 -2.97
CA GLY A 3 22.53 2.44 -3.52
C GLY A 3 21.96 2.44 -4.93
N SER A 4 22.82 2.38 -5.94
CA SER A 4 22.41 2.17 -7.32
C SER A 4 21.80 0.77 -7.41
N SER A 5 20.49 0.66 -7.63
CA SER A 5 19.86 -0.64 -7.79
C SER A 5 20.17 -1.19 -9.17
N GLU A 6 20.99 -2.25 -9.20
CA GLU A 6 21.23 -3.06 -10.39
C GLU A 6 19.90 -3.62 -10.93
N VAL A 7 19.75 -3.65 -12.26
CA VAL A 7 18.52 -4.14 -12.92
C VAL A 7 18.42 -5.64 -12.70
N ARG A 8 17.31 -6.10 -12.12
CA ARG A 8 17.06 -7.53 -11.98
C ARG A 8 16.22 -8.02 -13.16
N SER A 9 16.40 -9.29 -13.54
CA SER A 9 15.68 -9.88 -14.67
C SER A 9 14.16 -9.96 -14.44
N ASP A 10 13.72 -9.93 -13.18
CA ASP A 10 12.33 -9.94 -12.76
C ASP A 10 11.75 -8.53 -12.54
N ASP A 11 12.53 -7.46 -12.77
CA ASP A 11 12.03 -6.10 -12.68
C ASP A 11 11.13 -5.76 -13.88
N GLU A 12 9.90 -5.31 -13.62
CA GLU A 12 8.95 -4.94 -14.68
C GLU A 12 8.99 -3.43 -14.97
N PRO A 13 8.89 -2.99 -16.23
CA PRO A 13 8.87 -1.56 -16.55
C PRO A 13 7.60 -0.88 -16.00
N LEU A 14 7.76 0.36 -15.54
CA LEU A 14 6.60 1.18 -15.15
C LEU A 14 5.76 1.56 -16.38
N THR A 15 4.43 1.41 -16.29
CA THR A 15 3.51 1.81 -17.35
C THR A 15 3.43 3.34 -17.47
N PRO A 16 3.02 3.89 -18.64
CA PRO A 16 2.87 5.34 -18.81
C PRO A 16 1.94 5.99 -17.76
N ILE A 17 0.81 5.36 -17.46
CA ILE A 17 -0.11 5.82 -16.41
C ILE A 17 0.52 5.70 -15.02
N GLY A 18 1.25 4.62 -14.75
CA GLY A 18 1.98 4.48 -13.49
C GLY A 18 2.92 5.65 -13.28
N ARG A 19 3.72 6.01 -14.29
CA ARG A 19 4.67 7.14 -14.19
C ARG A 19 3.97 8.46 -13.84
N LEU A 20 2.79 8.71 -14.40
CA LEU A 20 1.99 9.89 -14.08
C LEU A 20 1.49 9.86 -12.63
N LEU A 21 0.95 8.73 -12.17
CA LEU A 21 0.38 8.57 -10.82
C LEU A 21 1.42 8.56 -9.70
N PHE A 22 2.69 8.31 -10.01
CA PHE A 22 3.80 8.37 -9.03
C PHE A 22 4.53 9.72 -9.01
N GLN A 23 4.06 10.74 -9.74
CA GLN A 23 4.54 12.11 -9.52
C GLN A 23 3.97 12.65 -8.20
N GLU A 24 4.69 13.56 -7.54
CA GLU A 24 4.31 14.10 -6.22
C GLU A 24 2.95 14.81 -6.26
N GLU A 25 2.60 15.44 -7.38
CA GLU A 25 1.34 16.13 -7.62
C GLU A 25 0.13 15.18 -7.66
N PHE A 26 0.38 13.88 -7.86
CA PHE A 26 -0.61 12.82 -7.97
C PHE A 26 -0.50 11.84 -6.79
N ALA A 27 -0.06 12.29 -5.61
CA ALA A 27 -0.11 11.47 -4.40
C ALA A 27 -1.57 11.11 -4.05
N HIS A 28 -1.98 9.88 -4.35
CA HIS A 28 -3.35 9.41 -4.17
C HIS A 28 -3.45 8.39 -3.03
N VAL A 29 -4.45 8.57 -2.16
CA VAL A 29 -4.85 7.58 -1.15
C VAL A 29 -6.24 7.07 -1.48
N VAL A 30 -6.38 5.75 -1.60
CA VAL A 30 -7.68 5.09 -1.82
C VAL A 30 -8.25 4.68 -0.47
N HIS A 31 -9.35 5.29 -0.07
CA HIS A 31 -10.07 4.95 1.15
C HIS A 31 -11.18 3.93 0.90
N CYS A 32 -11.18 2.85 1.66
CA CYS A 32 -12.26 1.85 1.66
C CYS A 32 -12.80 1.71 3.09
N ALA A 33 -14.12 1.87 3.26
CA ALA A 33 -14.80 1.69 4.54
C ALA A 33 -15.66 0.42 4.50
N LEU A 34 -15.53 -0.43 5.53
CA LEU A 34 -16.25 -1.70 5.65
C LEU A 34 -16.89 -1.79 7.03
N GLY A 35 -18.22 -1.91 7.07
CA GLY A 35 -18.98 -2.17 8.29
C GLY A 35 -19.09 -3.67 8.56
N MET A 36 -18.81 -4.09 9.79
CA MET A 36 -18.84 -5.50 10.20
C MET A 36 -19.88 -5.70 11.31
N LYS A 37 -20.65 -6.79 11.25
CA LYS A 37 -21.64 -7.13 12.30
C LYS A 37 -20.98 -7.61 13.59
N HIS A 38 -19.83 -8.25 13.48
CA HIS A 38 -19.11 -8.87 14.59
C HIS A 38 -17.80 -8.12 14.87
N PRO A 39 -17.28 -8.18 16.11
CA PRO A 39 -15.97 -7.63 16.43
C PRO A 39 -14.88 -8.20 15.51
N ILE A 40 -13.91 -7.36 15.17
CA ILE A 40 -12.79 -7.74 14.31
C ILE A 40 -11.72 -8.42 15.16
N ASP A 41 -11.44 -9.69 14.88
CA ASP A 41 -10.23 -10.35 15.37
C ASP A 41 -9.05 -9.94 14.47
N VAL A 42 -8.19 -9.08 15.02
CA VAL A 42 -7.05 -8.50 14.31
C VAL A 42 -6.08 -9.56 13.82
N GLU A 43 -5.79 -10.60 14.62
CA GLU A 43 -4.81 -11.61 14.24
C GLU A 43 -5.37 -12.54 13.18
N ALA A 44 -6.66 -12.89 13.27
CA ALA A 44 -7.35 -13.62 12.22
C ALA A 44 -7.40 -12.83 10.90
N VAL A 45 -7.62 -11.52 10.95
CA VAL A 45 -7.57 -10.65 9.76
C VAL A 45 -6.16 -10.62 9.16
N LYS A 46 -5.11 -10.42 9.97
CA LYS A 46 -3.72 -10.45 9.48
C LYS A 46 -3.40 -11.79 8.81
N ALA A 47 -3.77 -12.90 9.42
CA ALA A 47 -3.59 -14.23 8.83
C ALA A 47 -4.33 -14.36 7.49
N SER A 48 -5.59 -13.90 7.44
CA SER A 48 -6.39 -13.94 6.21
C SER A 48 -5.78 -13.11 5.09
N ILE A 49 -5.23 -11.93 5.40
CA ILE A 49 -4.55 -11.06 4.42
C ILE A 49 -3.26 -11.73 3.91
N LYS A 50 -2.48 -12.36 4.80
CA LYS A 50 -1.26 -13.13 4.43
C LYS A 50 -1.55 -14.27 3.47
N ASP A 51 -2.75 -14.85 3.51
CA ASP A 51 -3.14 -15.92 2.58
C ASP A 51 -3.94 -15.42 1.36
N SER A 52 -4.27 -14.13 1.31
CA SER A 52 -5.10 -13.53 0.26
C SER A 52 -4.35 -13.18 -1.02
N ILE A 53 -5.11 -12.75 -2.03
CA ILE A 53 -4.56 -12.19 -3.27
C ILE A 53 -3.71 -10.93 -3.04
N MET A 54 -3.91 -10.20 -1.94
CA MET A 54 -3.20 -8.96 -1.67
C MET A 54 -1.69 -9.16 -1.53
N VAL A 55 -1.22 -10.26 -0.93
CA VAL A 55 0.24 -10.49 -0.83
C VAL A 55 0.79 -11.32 -1.99
N LYS A 56 -0.08 -12.00 -2.74
CA LYS A 56 0.30 -12.86 -3.87
C LYS A 56 0.44 -12.07 -5.18
N HIS A 57 -0.36 -11.02 -5.34
CA HIS A 57 -0.45 -10.25 -6.57
C HIS A 57 0.74 -9.28 -6.75
N PRO A 58 1.48 -9.31 -7.88
CA PRO A 58 2.70 -8.51 -8.08
C PRO A 58 2.54 -7.01 -7.79
N ARG A 59 1.40 -6.42 -8.16
CA ARG A 59 1.12 -4.99 -7.91
C ARG A 59 1.08 -4.57 -6.43
N PHE A 60 0.84 -5.51 -5.50
CA PHE A 60 0.79 -5.21 -4.07
C PHE A 60 2.05 -5.66 -3.32
N CYS A 61 2.91 -6.45 -3.98
CA CYS A 61 4.18 -6.90 -3.43
C CYS A 61 5.37 -6.39 -4.24
N SER A 62 5.28 -5.18 -4.79
CA SER A 62 6.37 -4.53 -5.54
C SER A 62 6.67 -3.13 -5.04
N LEU A 63 7.94 -2.77 -5.05
CA LEU A 63 8.44 -1.43 -4.81
C LEU A 63 8.82 -0.76 -6.13
N LEU A 64 8.61 0.55 -6.20
CA LEU A 64 9.13 1.36 -7.29
C LEU A 64 10.61 1.64 -7.04
N VAL A 65 11.47 1.18 -7.95
CA VAL A 65 12.92 1.39 -7.91
C VAL A 65 13.38 2.13 -9.16
N ARG A 66 14.50 2.85 -9.06
CA ARG A 66 15.11 3.56 -10.19
C ARG A 66 16.50 3.00 -10.44
N ASP A 67 16.76 2.54 -11.65
CA ASP A 67 18.07 2.00 -12.00
C ASP A 67 19.13 3.09 -12.21
N ARG A 68 20.36 2.65 -12.49
CA ARG A 68 21.50 3.52 -12.82
C ARG A 68 21.30 4.40 -14.05
N HIS A 69 20.35 4.07 -14.93
CA HIS A 69 20.01 4.81 -16.13
C HIS A 69 18.82 5.75 -15.91
N GLY A 70 18.29 5.85 -14.69
CA GLY A 70 17.14 6.67 -14.35
C GLY A 70 15.79 6.04 -14.69
N VAL A 71 15.76 4.78 -15.12
CA VAL A 71 14.54 4.08 -15.54
C VAL A 71 13.84 3.49 -14.32
N GLU A 72 12.56 3.81 -14.18
CA GLU A 72 11.68 3.33 -13.13
C GLU A 72 11.17 1.92 -13.43
N ARG A 73 11.26 1.03 -12.44
CA ARG A 73 10.77 -0.35 -12.53
C ARG A 73 10.09 -0.80 -11.25
N TRP A 74 9.18 -1.75 -11.41
CA TRP A 74 8.60 -2.51 -10.32
C TRP A 74 9.50 -3.65 -9.94
N ARG A 75 9.87 -3.71 -8.66
CA ARG A 75 10.66 -4.79 -8.10
C ARG A 75 9.88 -5.51 -7.04
N ARG A 76 9.69 -6.82 -7.23
CA ARG A 76 9.02 -7.65 -6.22
C ARG A 76 9.79 -7.65 -4.91
N THR A 77 9.06 -7.56 -3.80
CA THR A 77 9.57 -7.61 -2.43
C THR A 77 8.72 -8.56 -1.59
N GLU A 78 9.32 -9.07 -0.53
CA GLU A 78 8.58 -9.71 0.56
C GLU A 78 7.83 -8.64 1.36
N ILE A 79 6.62 -8.96 1.80
CA ILE A 79 5.73 -8.06 2.54
C ILE A 79 5.71 -8.49 4.01
N ASP A 80 6.10 -7.58 4.90
CA ASP A 80 5.90 -7.73 6.34
C ASP A 80 4.56 -7.11 6.75
N ILE A 81 3.52 -7.94 6.86
CA ILE A 81 2.16 -7.50 7.20
C ILE A 81 2.09 -6.71 8.51
N ASN A 82 2.96 -6.98 9.49
CA ASN A 82 2.92 -6.25 10.75
C ASN A 82 3.32 -4.77 10.59
N ARG A 83 4.09 -4.44 9.54
CA ARG A 83 4.45 -3.05 9.20
C ARG A 83 3.37 -2.32 8.41
N HIS A 84 2.40 -3.06 7.85
CA HIS A 84 1.34 -2.51 7.00
C HIS A 84 -0.03 -2.48 7.66
N PHE A 85 -0.21 -3.12 8.82
CA PHE A 85 -1.47 -3.15 9.55
C PHE A 85 -1.42 -2.20 10.75
N VAL A 86 -2.10 -1.05 10.65
CA VAL A 86 -2.17 -0.04 11.72
C VAL A 86 -3.51 -0.16 12.45
N ILE A 87 -3.46 -0.36 13.76
CA ILE A 87 -4.64 -0.42 14.62
C ILE A 87 -4.83 0.94 15.26
N VAL A 88 -5.97 1.56 15.01
CA VAL A 88 -6.38 2.81 15.66
C VAL A 88 -7.51 2.47 16.63
N ASN A 89 -7.21 2.53 17.93
CA ASN A 89 -8.18 2.23 18.99
C ASN A 89 -8.99 3.46 19.44
N GLU A 90 -8.55 4.65 19.03
CA GLU A 90 -9.21 5.90 19.38
C GLU A 90 -10.46 6.08 18.52
N ARG A 91 -11.55 6.51 19.15
CA ARG A 91 -12.72 6.95 18.41
C ARG A 91 -12.28 8.17 17.60
N VAL A 92 -12.46 8.12 16.28
CA VAL A 92 -12.30 9.32 15.46
C VAL A 92 -13.23 10.36 16.05
N ALA A 93 -12.68 11.45 16.59
CA ALA A 93 -13.49 12.53 17.11
C ALA A 93 -14.44 12.95 16.00
N GLY A 94 -15.75 12.80 16.23
CA GLY A 94 -16.73 13.35 15.31
C GLY A 94 -16.45 14.84 15.19
N SER A 95 -16.53 15.38 13.96
CA SER A 95 -16.92 16.78 13.84
C SER A 95 -18.12 16.97 14.77
N GLU A 96 -18.02 17.89 15.72
CA GLU A 96 -19.16 18.26 16.55
C GLU A 96 -20.33 18.47 15.58
N ASP A 97 -21.35 17.63 15.70
CA ASP A 97 -22.56 17.79 14.92
C ASP A 97 -23.09 19.18 15.28
N ASP A 98 -22.94 20.14 14.37
CA ASP A 98 -23.64 21.43 14.39
C ASP A 98 -25.13 21.17 14.15
N GLU A 99 -25.77 20.36 15.00
CA GLU A 99 -27.21 20.25 15.13
C GLU A 99 -27.65 21.25 16.21
N ALA A 100 -27.48 22.54 15.90
CA ALA A 100 -28.10 23.63 16.65
C ALA A 100 -29.46 23.96 16.03
N ALA A 101 -30.50 23.40 16.66
CA ALA A 101 -31.89 23.90 16.78
C ALA A 101 -32.75 24.15 15.52
#